data_AF-A0AAV0FD84-F1
#
_entry.id   AF-A0AAV0FD84-F1
#
_cell.length_a   1.000
_cell.length_b   1.000
_cell.length_c   1.000
_cell.angle_alpha   90.00
_cell.angle_beta   90.00
_cell.angle_gamma   90.00
#
_symmetry.space_group_name_H-M   'P 1'
#
loop_
_entity.id
_entity.type
_entity.pdbx_description
1 polymer ?
#
loop_
_entity_poly.entity_id
_entity_poly.type
_entity_poly.pdbx_seq_one_letter_code
_entity_poly.pdbx_strand_id
1 'polypeptide(L)' 'MLKKYVRDPSHILEKPPVEIRECLHYAVQPVKIMDRQVKKLRSKEVPMVKVLWKSDRVEEQTWEVETLMREQYPFLFD' A
#
# COMPACT_ATOMS: atom_id res chain seq x y z
N MET A 1 13.82 -48.67 26.46
CA MET A 1 13.74 -49.35 25.14
C MET A 1 12.72 -48.63 24.28
N LEU A 2 13.11 -48.15 23.11
CA LEU A 2 12.20 -47.53 22.13
C LEU A 2 11.53 -48.62 21.30
N LYS A 3 10.20 -48.55 21.16
CA LYS A 3 9.45 -49.46 20.29
C LYS A 3 9.40 -48.90 18.88
N LYS A 4 9.50 -49.78 17.88
CA LYS A 4 9.40 -49.41 16.47
C LYS A 4 7.99 -48.90 16.18
N TYR A 5 7.90 -47.67 15.69
CA TYR A 5 6.63 -47.09 15.25
C TYR A 5 6.23 -47.68 13.89
N VAL A 6 4.96 -48.08 13.76
CA VAL A 6 4.34 -48.50 12.49
C VAL A 6 3.56 -47.30 11.95
N ARG A 7 3.88 -46.86 10.74
CA ARG A 7 3.20 -45.72 10.11
C ARG A 7 1.76 -46.08 9.80
N ASP A 8 0.83 -45.33 10.39
CA ASP A 8 -0.60 -45.34 10.05
C ASP A 8 -0.95 -44.01 9.37
N PRO A 9 -1.60 -44.01 8.19
CA PRO A 9 -2.10 -42.81 7.52
C PRO A 9 -3.01 -41.94 8.39
N SER A 10 -3.73 -42.51 9.35
CA SER A 10 -4.61 -41.77 10.28
C SER A 10 -3.85 -40.92 11.30
N HIS A 11 -2.55 -41.19 11.52
CA HIS A 11 -1.70 -40.37 12.38
C HIS A 11 -1.12 -39.15 11.67
N ILE A 12 -1.44 -38.94 10.40
CA ILE A 12 -1.05 -37.73 9.67
C ILE A 12 -1.98 -36.61 10.10
N LEU A 13 -1.48 -35.69 10.92
CA LEU A 13 -2.20 -34.47 11.27
C LEU A 13 -2.36 -33.61 10.02
N GLU A 14 -3.59 -33.26 9.68
CA GLU A 14 -3.87 -32.29 8.63
C GLU A 14 -3.32 -30.93 9.06
N LYS A 15 -2.57 -30.29 8.16
CA LYS A 15 -2.12 -28.92 8.40
C LYS A 15 -3.34 -28.01 8.35
N PRO A 16 -3.56 -27.11 9.33
CA PRO A 16 -4.61 -26.13 9.22
C PRO A 16 -4.41 -25.31 7.93
N PRO A 17 -5.49 -24.98 7.21
CA PRO A 17 -5.38 -24.14 6.02
C PRO A 17 -4.74 -22.81 6.43
N VAL A 18 -3.66 -22.46 5.75
CA VAL A 18 -3.04 -21.13 5.90
C VAL A 18 -3.86 -20.18 5.04
N GLU A 19 -4.63 -19.31 5.68
CA GLU A 19 -5.32 -18.21 5.01
C GLU A 19 -4.30 -17.19 4.51
N ILE A 20 -3.90 -17.32 3.25
CA ILE A 20 -3.12 -16.29 2.56
C ILE A 20 -4.14 -15.26 2.06
N ARG A 21 -4.19 -14.09 2.70
CA ARG A 21 -4.97 -12.97 2.16
C ARG A 21 -4.38 -12.58 0.80
N GLU A 22 -5.16 -12.75 -0.26
CA GLU A 22 -4.72 -12.56 -1.65
C GLU A 22 -4.30 -11.12 -1.98
N CYS A 23 -4.71 -10.15 -1.17
CA CYS A 23 -4.37 -8.73 -1.38
C CYS A 23 -3.49 -8.21 -0.23
N LEU A 24 -2.18 -8.34 -0.37
CA LEU A 24 -1.15 -7.68 0.46
C LEU A 24 -0.94 -6.20 0.08
N HIS A 25 -1.85 -5.60 -0.68
CA HIS A 25 -1.78 -4.17 -1.00
C HIS A 25 -2.13 -3.35 0.25
N TYR A 26 -1.19 -2.55 0.72
CA TYR A 26 -1.48 -1.56 1.75
C TYR A 26 -2.55 -0.60 1.23
N ALA A 27 -3.64 -0.45 1.97
CA ALA A 27 -4.67 0.54 1.65
C ALA A 27 -4.11 1.93 1.99
N VAL A 28 -3.48 2.57 1.00
CA VAL A 28 -2.93 3.92 1.16
C VAL A 28 -3.99 4.92 0.71
N GLN A 29 -4.41 5.82 1.60
CA GLN A 29 -5.39 6.86 1.30
C GLN A 29 -4.77 8.25 1.38
N PRO A 30 -5.03 9.14 0.42
CA PRO A 30 -4.55 10.51 0.50
C PRO A 30 -5.39 11.28 1.53
N VAL A 31 -4.72 11.94 2.46
CA VAL A 31 -5.36 12.68 3.56
C VAL A 31 -5.56 14.15 3.21
N LYS A 32 -4.48 14.80 2.78
CA LYS A 32 -4.48 16.23 2.48
C LYS A 32 -3.28 16.64 1.64
N ILE A 33 -3.42 17.77 0.97
CA ILE A 33 -2.32 18.46 0.31
C ILE A 33 -1.58 19.30 1.35
N MET A 34 -0.29 19.04 1.51
CA MET A 34 0.60 19.71 2.44
C MET A 34 1.23 20.96 1.83
N ASP A 35 1.53 20.94 0.53
CA ASP A 35 2.25 22.02 -0.15
C ASP A 35 2.02 21.94 -1.67
N ARG A 36 2.33 23.02 -2.39
CA ARG A 36 2.26 23.12 -3.86
C ARG A 36 3.52 23.77 -4.40
N GLN A 37 4.10 23.19 -5.44
CA GLN A 37 5.27 23.75 -6.11
C GLN A 37 5.18 23.57 -7.62
N VAL A 38 5.88 24.42 -8.38
CA VAL A 38 6.00 24.27 -9.83
C VAL A 38 7.42 23.84 -10.17
N LYS A 39 7.56 22.62 -10.68
CA LYS A 39 8.86 22.11 -11.15
C LYS A 39 9.12 22.64 -12.56
N LYS A 40 10.09 23.55 -12.67
CA LYS A 40 10.56 24.07 -13.95
C LYS A 40 11.56 23.10 -14.56
N LEU A 41 11.21 22.53 -15.71
CA LEU A 41 12.10 21.75 -16.56
C LEU A 41 12.59 22.63 -17.72
N ARG A 42 13.55 22.15 -18.50
CA ARG A 42 14.15 22.90 -19.62
C ARG A 42 13.13 23.42 -20.63
N SER A 43 12.01 22.70 -20.84
CA SER A 43 11.01 23.02 -21.86
C SER A 43 9.59 23.19 -21.32
N LYS A 44 9.33 22.88 -20.05
CA LYS A 44 7.98 22.92 -19.48
C LYS A 44 7.99 23.16 -17.99
N GLU A 45 6.89 23.71 -17.50
CA GLU A 45 6.62 23.85 -16.08
C GLU A 45 5.57 22.80 -15.68
N VAL A 46 5.82 22.06 -14.60
CA VAL A 46 4.93 20.99 -14.12
C VAL A 46 4.48 21.32 -12.69
N PRO A 47 3.20 21.66 -12.47
CA PRO A 47 2.64 21.82 -11.13
C PRO A 47 2.64 20.49 -10.38
N MET A 48 3.14 20.50 -9.15
CA MET A 48 3.22 19.36 -8.26
C MET A 48 2.64 19.72 -6.90
N VAL A 49 1.99 18.74 -6.26
CA VAL A 49 1.43 18.86 -4.92
C VAL A 49 2.08 17.85 -4.01
N LYS A 50 2.38 18.26 -2.77
CA LYS A 50 2.86 17.37 -1.73
C LYS A 50 1.67 16.74 -1.05
N VAL A 51 1.52 15.43 -1.14
CA VAL A 51 0.35 14.70 -0.63
C VAL A 51 0.77 13.94 0.62
N LEU A 52 0.02 14.11 1.71
CA LEU A 52 0.13 13.26 2.87
C LEU A 52 -0.72 12.01 2.65
N TRP A 53 -0.10 10.85 2.73
CA TRP A 53 -0.73 9.55 2.59
C TRP A 53 -0.80 8.88 3.96
N LYS A 54 -1.97 8.32 4.29
CA LYS A 54 -2.17 7.51 5.48
C LYS A 54 -2.24 6.05 5.07
N SER A 55 -1.32 5.27 5.63
CA SER A 55 -1.43 3.82 5.70
C SER A 55 -1.64 3.38 7.14
N ASP A 56 -2.02 2.13 7.35
CA ASP A 56 -2.26 1.57 8.70
C ASP A 56 -1.03 1.60 9.62
N ARG A 57 0.18 1.78 9.08
CA ARG A 57 1.44 1.70 9.82
C ARG A 57 2.34 2.91 9.67
N VAL A 58 2.23 3.66 8.58
CA VAL A 58 3.16 4.73 8.21
C VAL A 58 2.40 5.88 7.55
N GLU A 59 2.73 7.10 7.95
CA GLU A 59 2.37 8.30 7.20
C GLU A 59 3.50 8.64 6.23
N GLU A 60 3.18 8.74 4.94
CA GLU A 60 4.15 9.04 3.89
C GLU A 60 3.83 10.38 3.22
N GLN A 61 4.86 11.07 2.74
CA GLN A 61 4.69 12.31 1.98
C GLN A 61 5.38 12.19 0.64
N THR A 62 4.62 12.22 -0.43
CA THR A 62 5.15 12.17 -1.81
C THR A 62 4.77 13.42 -2.58
N TRP A 63 5.51 13.70 -3.66
CA TRP A 63 5.21 14.78 -4.59
C TRP A 63 4.54 14.19 -5.82
N GLU A 64 3.29 14.55 -6.04
CA GLU A 64 2.47 14.07 -7.16
C GLU A 64 2.16 15.19 -8.15
N VAL A 65 1.86 14.83 -9.39
CA VAL A 65 1.44 15.81 -10.41
C VAL A 65 0.04 16.32 -10.08
N GLU A 66 -0.13 17.65 -10.06
CA GLU A 66 -1.38 18.27 -9.62
C GLU A 66 -2.59 17.85 -10.46
N THR A 67 -2.43 17.76 -11.78
CA THR A 67 -3.52 17.39 -12.69
C THR A 67 -4.05 15.98 -12.43
N LEU A 68 -3.14 15.02 -12.19
CA LEU A 68 -3.51 13.64 -11.86
C LEU A 68 -4.23 13.57 -10.51
N MET A 69 -3.76 14.32 -9.52
CA MET A 69 -4.41 14.36 -8.21
C MET A 69 -5.79 15.00 -8.28
N ARG A 70 -6.00 16.01 -9.13
CA ARG A 70 -7.32 16.61 -9.35
C ARG A 70 -8.30 15.66 -10.04
N GLU A 71 -7.81 14.83 -10.96
CA GLU A 71 -8.64 13.81 -11.64
C GLU A 71 -9.02 12.65 -10.71
N GLN A 72 -8.06 12.15 -9.94
CA GLN A 72 -8.25 10.96 -9.08
C GLN A 72 -8.86 11.28 -7.72
N TYR A 73 -8.49 12.43 -7.14
CA TYR A 73 -8.86 12.83 -5.78
C TYR A 73 -9.30 14.31 -5.74
N PRO A 74 -10.37 14.68 -6.49
CA PRO A 74 -10.83 16.07 -6.58
C PRO A 74 -11.15 16.68 -5.21
N PHE A 75 -11.67 15.89 -4.27
CA PHE A 75 -12.02 16.31 -2.92
C PHE A 75 -10.86 16.84 -2.07
N LEU A 76 -9.61 16.64 -2.49
CA LEU A 76 -8.42 17.20 -1.81
C LEU A 76 -8.16 18.68 -2.17
N PHE A 77 -8.87 19.21 -3.16
CA PHE A 77 -8.64 20.54 -3.73
C PHE A 77 -9.77 21.54 -3.46
N ASP A 78 -10.84 21.11 -2.78
CA ASP A 78 -11.97 21.94 -2.35
C ASP A 78 -11.65 22.81 -1.13
#